data_AF-A0A1Q7YE42-F1
#
_entry.id   AF-A0A1Q7YE42-F1
#
_cell.length_a   1.000
_cell.length_b   1.000
_cell.length_c   1.000
_cell.angle_alpha   90.00
_cell.angle_beta   90.00
_cell.angle_gamma   90.00
#
_symmetry.space_group_name_H-M   'P 1'
#
loop_
_entity.id
_entity.type
_entity.pdbx_description
1 polymer ?
#
loop_
_entity_poly.entity_id
_entity_poly.type
_entity_poly.pdbx_seq_one_letter_code
_entity_poly.pdbx_strand_id
1 'polypeptide(L)'
;MEQEAKLKQRRIKHTERGYTALQLIVVIAITLIVTSFAFMGLQNAKANMRLQNSIRQLSDYMEKARLNAIKRHSTSTITFTSTTSYNITTDFDGSGTATTRSFNFDDGIVLISTPLPTITFDWRGRTQTCTITFAVQNTQGDQSWIDVSGSGDVTINSDVDVLPPVSYSTVSSSTDIASGTTVTGTGVHNNSLTCSDPTAGTGGAPPPPITGTGTSSCGNITAGVSGLSIKKNGGTTGTVQITVTSAGKITTTGPSNLSISPSTKTMSAAGNTSFNITSLNSTRSTFPVTFTLACTSGSASATISVKVTN
;
A
#
# COMPACT_ATOMS: atom_id res chain seq x y z
N MET A 1 -10.88 55.21 -81.05
CA MET A 1 -11.86 54.55 -80.17
C MET A 1 -12.14 53.21 -80.83
N GLU A 2 -11.88 52.03 -80.29
CA GLU A 2 -11.80 51.61 -78.90
C GLU A 2 -11.09 50.24 -78.87
N GLN A 3 -10.00 50.22 -78.12
CA GLN A 3 -9.24 49.12 -77.52
C GLN A 3 -9.48 47.66 -77.97
N GLU A 4 -8.41 47.08 -78.51
CA GLU A 4 -8.12 45.64 -78.46
C GLU A 4 -8.02 45.17 -77.00
N ALA A 5 -9.11 44.67 -76.43
CA ALA A 5 -9.07 43.88 -75.19
C ALA A 5 -8.80 42.40 -75.53
N LYS A 6 -7.61 42.09 -76.03
CA LYS A 6 -7.10 40.70 -76.03
C LYS A 6 -6.69 40.34 -74.61
N LEU A 7 -7.67 39.88 -73.84
CA LEU A 7 -7.50 39.15 -72.59
C LEU A 7 -6.61 37.93 -72.85
N LYS A 8 -5.30 38.11 -72.70
CA LYS A 8 -4.30 37.04 -72.69
C LYS A 8 -4.47 36.27 -71.39
N GLN A 9 -5.43 35.36 -71.38
CA GLN A 9 -5.69 34.43 -70.31
C GLN A 9 -4.44 33.53 -70.14
N ARG A 10 -3.52 33.97 -69.27
CA ARG A 10 -2.40 33.15 -68.82
C ARG A 10 -2.98 31.94 -68.09
N ARG A 11 -3.11 30.81 -68.79
CA ARG A 11 -3.28 29.50 -68.14
C ARG A 11 -2.07 29.30 -67.23
N ILE A 12 -2.28 29.47 -65.94
CA ILE A 12 -1.37 29.01 -64.90
C ILE A 12 -1.38 27.49 -65.02
N LYS A 13 -0.36 26.92 -65.67
CA LYS A 13 -0.13 25.47 -65.63
C LYS A 13 0.30 25.16 -64.20
N HIS A 14 -0.63 24.67 -63.40
CA HIS A 14 -0.31 24.02 -62.14
C HIS A 14 0.68 22.90 -62.48
N THR A 15 1.92 23.08 -62.03
CA THR A 15 2.97 22.07 -62.22
C THR A 15 2.73 21.04 -61.13
N GLU A 16 1.90 20.05 -61.41
CA GLU A 16 1.71 18.91 -60.53
C GLU A 16 2.99 18.07 -60.54
N ARG A 17 3.89 18.38 -59.60
CA ARG A 17 5.04 17.54 -59.29
C ARG A 17 4.53 16.34 -58.48
N GLY A 18 4.19 15.26 -59.19
CA GLY A 18 3.90 13.97 -58.57
C GLY A 18 5.12 13.44 -57.80
N TYR A 19 4.87 12.74 -56.69
CA TYR A 19 5.90 12.08 -55.91
C TYR A 19 6.51 10.92 -56.71
N THR A 20 7.83 10.74 -56.59
CA THR A 20 8.51 9.62 -57.25
C THR A 20 8.15 8.30 -56.55
N ALA A 21 8.04 7.20 -57.31
CA ALA A 21 7.73 5.89 -56.75
C ALA A 21 8.73 5.47 -55.64
N LEU A 22 9.99 5.86 -55.79
CA LEU A 22 11.04 5.64 -54.80
C LEU A 22 10.76 6.40 -53.49
N GLN A 23 10.31 7.65 -53.59
CA GLN A 23 9.96 8.45 -52.41
C GLN A 23 8.77 7.84 -51.65
N LEU A 24 7.82 7.24 -52.36
CA LEU A 24 6.68 6.55 -51.76
C LEU A 24 7.12 5.28 -50.99
N ILE A 25 8.05 4.50 -51.55
CA ILE A 25 8.63 3.33 -50.87
C ILE A 25 9.38 3.74 -49.59
N VAL A 26 10.17 4.81 -49.65
CA VAL A 26 10.89 5.34 -48.47
C VAL A 26 9.92 5.79 -47.38
N VAL A 27 8.82 6.47 -47.75
CA VAL A 27 7.80 6.88 -46.78
C VAL A 27 7.14 5.68 -46.13
N ILE A 28 6.75 4.65 -46.91
CA ILE A 28 6.18 3.42 -46.35
C ILE A 28 7.16 2.76 -45.37
N ALA A 29 8.44 2.62 -45.74
CA ALA A 29 9.45 2.03 -44.88
C ALA A 29 9.58 2.78 -43.54
N ILE A 30 9.63 4.11 -43.57
CA ILE A 30 9.69 4.94 -42.36
C ILE A 30 8.41 4.76 -41.51
N THR A 31 7.23 4.76 -42.14
CA THR A 31 5.96 4.59 -41.41
C THR A 31 5.87 3.23 -40.72
N LEU A 32 6.38 2.14 -41.32
CA LEU A 32 6.40 0.81 -40.70
C LEU A 32 7.29 0.78 -39.46
N ILE A 33 8.46 1.42 -39.52
CA ILE A 33 9.39 1.52 -38.38
C ILE A 33 8.71 2.29 -37.23
N VAL A 34 8.11 3.45 -37.52
CA VAL A 34 7.42 4.27 -36.51
C VAL A 34 6.21 3.53 -35.91
N THR A 35 5.43 2.83 -36.74
CA THR A 35 4.25 2.07 -36.29
C THR A 35 4.65 0.94 -35.35
N SER A 36 5.80 0.31 -35.58
CA SER A 36 6.32 -0.77 -34.72
C SER A 36 6.62 -0.28 -33.30
N PHE A 37 7.28 0.88 -33.16
CA PHE A 37 7.51 1.49 -31.85
C PHE A 37 6.22 1.95 -31.18
N ALA A 38 5.29 2.51 -31.95
CA ALA A 38 3.98 2.92 -31.43
C ALA A 38 3.19 1.73 -30.87
N PHE A 39 3.29 0.55 -31.50
CA PHE A 39 2.61 -0.66 -31.04
C PHE A 39 3.13 -1.15 -29.68
N MET A 40 4.44 -1.13 -29.45
CA MET A 40 5.01 -1.46 -28.12
C MET A 40 4.54 -0.49 -27.04
N GLY A 41 4.54 0.82 -27.33
CA GLY A 41 4.05 1.83 -26.40
C GLY A 41 2.57 1.62 -26.03
N LEU A 42 1.74 1.26 -27.01
CA LEU A 42 0.32 0.98 -26.79
C LEU A 42 0.09 -0.25 -25.91
N GLN A 43 0.89 -1.31 -26.05
CA GLN A 43 0.77 -2.50 -25.20
C GLN A 43 1.04 -2.17 -23.72
N ASN A 44 2.09 -1.40 -23.45
CA ASN A 44 2.44 -0.99 -22.09
C ASN A 44 1.35 -0.10 -21.48
N ALA A 45 0.85 0.86 -22.26
CA ALA A 45 -0.25 1.72 -21.83
C ALA A 45 -1.51 0.91 -21.49
N LYS A 46 -1.87 -0.07 -22.33
CA LYS A 46 -3.02 -0.96 -22.07
C LYS A 46 -2.85 -1.80 -20.82
N ALA A 47 -1.65 -2.36 -20.59
CA ALA A 47 -1.37 -3.16 -19.41
C ALA A 47 -1.49 -2.32 -18.11
N ASN A 48 -1.00 -1.08 -18.12
CA ASN A 48 -1.13 -0.19 -16.98
C ASN A 48 -2.58 0.28 -16.76
N MET A 49 -3.33 0.59 -17.83
CA MET A 49 -4.76 0.93 -17.71
C MET A 49 -5.58 -0.22 -17.09
N ARG A 50 -5.31 -1.47 -17.49
CA ARG A 50 -5.95 -2.65 -16.89
C ARG A 50 -5.62 -2.79 -15.40
N LEU A 51 -4.36 -2.56 -15.02
CA LEU A 51 -3.92 -2.57 -13.62
C LEU A 51 -4.72 -1.56 -12.78
N GLN A 52 -4.79 -0.31 -13.23
CA GLN A 52 -5.51 0.75 -12.51
C GLN A 52 -7.01 0.47 -12.41
N ASN A 53 -7.63 -0.03 -13.49
CA ASN A 53 -9.05 -0.38 -13.49
C ASN A 53 -9.35 -1.54 -12.54
N SER A 54 -8.54 -2.60 -12.58
CA SER A 54 -8.67 -3.77 -11.70
C SER A 54 -8.57 -3.38 -10.22
N ILE A 55 -7.63 -2.50 -9.88
CA ILE A 55 -7.42 -2.04 -8.51
C ILE A 55 -8.54 -1.13 -8.04
N ARG A 56 -9.00 -0.21 -8.90
CA ARG A 56 -10.15 0.64 -8.58
C ARG A 56 -11.41 -0.19 -8.33
N GLN A 57 -11.69 -1.17 -9.17
CA GLN A 57 -12.82 -2.08 -8.98
C GLN A 57 -12.71 -2.85 -7.67
N LEU A 58 -11.52 -3.38 -7.36
CA LEU A 58 -11.27 -4.08 -6.10
C LEU A 58 -11.52 -3.15 -4.89
N SER A 59 -11.01 -1.92 -4.92
CA SER A 59 -11.24 -0.92 -3.86
C SER A 59 -12.72 -0.56 -3.71
N ASP A 60 -13.44 -0.36 -4.82
CA ASP A 60 -14.89 -0.12 -4.80
C ASP A 60 -15.63 -1.29 -4.13
N TYR A 61 -15.20 -2.53 -4.38
CA TYR A 61 -15.78 -3.70 -3.72
C TYR A 61 -15.43 -3.80 -2.24
N MET A 62 -14.21 -3.45 -1.85
CA MET A 62 -13.80 -3.41 -0.44
C MET A 62 -14.63 -2.39 0.34
N GLU A 63 -14.82 -1.19 -0.21
CA GLU A 63 -15.64 -0.16 0.44
C GLU A 63 -17.13 -0.57 0.49
N LYS A 64 -17.65 -1.21 -0.57
CA LYS A 64 -19.00 -1.80 -0.53
C LYS A 64 -19.13 -2.85 0.56
N ALA A 65 -18.17 -3.76 0.70
CA ALA A 65 -18.17 -4.77 1.75
C ALA A 65 -18.12 -4.14 3.15
N ARG A 66 -17.29 -3.11 3.33
CA ARG A 66 -17.21 -2.34 4.58
C ARG A 66 -18.54 -1.68 4.93
N LEU A 67 -19.14 -0.96 3.99
CA LEU A 67 -20.45 -0.31 4.18
C LEU A 67 -21.56 -1.33 4.43
N ASN A 68 -21.49 -2.50 3.80
CA ASN A 68 -22.45 -3.57 4.03
C ASN A 68 -22.36 -4.13 5.46
N ALA A 69 -21.14 -4.41 5.94
CA ALA A 69 -20.89 -4.85 7.31
C ALA A 69 -21.48 -3.87 8.34
N ILE A 70 -21.24 -2.56 8.13
CA ILE A 70 -21.79 -1.50 8.97
C ILE A 70 -23.32 -1.47 8.91
N LYS A 71 -23.90 -1.37 7.71
CA LYS A 71 -25.35 -1.24 7.50
C LYS A 71 -26.12 -2.41 8.10
N ARG A 72 -25.56 -3.62 7.98
CA ARG A 72 -26.20 -4.86 8.40
C ARG A 72 -25.89 -5.26 9.83
N HIS A 73 -25.04 -4.50 10.52
CA HIS A 73 -24.51 -4.87 11.81
C HIS A 73 -23.94 -6.31 11.82
N SER A 74 -23.20 -6.65 10.76
CA SER A 74 -22.69 -8.00 10.49
C SER A 74 -21.26 -7.93 9.97
N THR A 75 -20.65 -9.07 9.71
CA THR A 75 -19.32 -9.18 9.11
C THR A 75 -19.41 -9.29 7.59
N SER A 76 -18.50 -8.66 6.85
CA SER A 76 -18.26 -8.90 5.42
C SER A 76 -16.78 -9.23 5.20
N THR A 77 -16.49 -10.13 4.24
CA THR A 77 -15.14 -10.67 4.06
C THR A 77 -14.74 -10.67 2.58
N ILE A 78 -13.48 -10.35 2.31
CA ILE A 78 -12.81 -10.51 1.03
C ILE A 78 -11.66 -11.50 1.22
N THR A 79 -11.64 -12.57 0.43
CA THR A 79 -10.63 -13.62 0.49
C THR A 79 -10.03 -13.83 -0.88
N PHE A 80 -8.72 -13.68 -1.00
CA PHE A 80 -8.02 -14.01 -2.24
C PHE A 80 -7.87 -15.54 -2.33
N THR A 81 -8.51 -16.14 -3.34
CA THR A 81 -8.49 -17.60 -3.55
C THR A 81 -7.33 -18.05 -4.42
N SER A 82 -6.82 -17.14 -5.26
CA SER A 82 -5.62 -17.35 -6.06
C SER A 82 -4.92 -16.01 -6.30
N THR A 83 -3.84 -16.01 -7.07
CA THR A 83 -3.19 -14.76 -7.50
C THR A 83 -4.03 -13.98 -8.52
N THR A 84 -5.03 -14.59 -9.17
CA THR A 84 -5.85 -13.94 -10.21
C THR A 84 -7.31 -13.77 -9.81
N SER A 85 -7.72 -14.29 -8.65
CA SER A 85 -9.13 -14.33 -8.24
C SER A 85 -9.33 -14.11 -6.75
N TYR A 86 -10.46 -13.49 -6.42
CA TYR A 86 -10.89 -13.20 -5.07
C TYR A 86 -12.39 -13.40 -4.90
N ASN A 87 -12.77 -13.82 -3.71
CA ASN A 87 -14.16 -14.00 -3.29
C ASN A 87 -14.55 -12.87 -2.35
N ILE A 88 -15.75 -12.33 -2.53
CA ILE A 88 -16.36 -11.37 -1.63
C ILE A 88 -17.63 -11.98 -1.07
N THR A 89 -17.70 -12.08 0.25
CA THR A 89 -18.87 -12.52 0.99
C THR A 89 -19.53 -11.30 1.61
N THR A 90 -20.65 -10.89 1.04
CA THR A 90 -21.44 -9.73 1.49
C THR A 90 -22.88 -9.86 0.98
N ASP A 91 -23.76 -8.96 1.41
CA ASP A 91 -25.13 -8.91 0.91
C ASP A 91 -25.24 -8.05 -0.34
N PHE A 92 -25.13 -8.68 -1.50
CA PHE A 92 -25.17 -7.98 -2.78
C PHE A 92 -26.56 -7.49 -3.18
N ASP A 93 -27.62 -8.17 -2.75
CA ASP A 93 -29.01 -7.89 -3.14
C ASP A 93 -29.83 -7.20 -2.05
N GLY A 94 -29.27 -7.04 -0.85
CA GLY A 94 -29.94 -6.42 0.29
C GLY A 94 -30.99 -7.34 0.92
N SER A 95 -30.92 -8.65 0.66
CA SER A 95 -31.90 -9.64 1.13
C SER A 95 -31.82 -9.94 2.62
N GLY A 96 -30.77 -9.48 3.31
CA GLY A 96 -30.53 -9.90 4.68
C GLY A 96 -29.78 -11.24 4.78
N THR A 97 -29.28 -11.80 3.67
CA THR A 97 -28.39 -12.97 3.69
C THR A 97 -27.07 -12.66 2.97
N ALA A 98 -25.93 -12.94 3.61
CA ALA A 98 -24.64 -12.76 2.94
C ALA A 98 -24.43 -13.86 1.90
N THR A 99 -24.01 -13.47 0.69
CA THR A 99 -23.70 -14.39 -0.41
C THR A 99 -22.26 -14.18 -0.86
N THR A 100 -21.62 -15.27 -1.30
CA THR A 100 -20.25 -15.20 -1.82
C THR A 100 -20.30 -15.07 -3.34
N ARG A 101 -19.60 -14.08 -3.88
CA ARG A 101 -19.36 -13.94 -5.33
C ARG A 101 -17.87 -13.94 -5.61
N SER A 102 -17.50 -14.63 -6.69
CA SER A 102 -16.13 -14.69 -7.17
C SER A 102 -15.90 -13.65 -8.25
N PHE A 103 -14.76 -12.98 -8.16
CA PHE A 103 -14.30 -12.01 -9.14
C PHE A 103 -12.89 -12.37 -9.57
N ASN A 104 -12.58 -12.04 -10.83
CA ASN A 104 -11.26 -12.22 -11.40
C ASN A 104 -10.67 -10.86 -11.70
N PHE A 105 -9.35 -10.76 -11.60
CA PHE A 105 -8.63 -9.63 -12.16
C PHE A 105 -8.68 -9.64 -13.69
N ASP A 106 -8.44 -8.48 -14.31
CA ASP A 106 -8.28 -8.40 -15.76
C ASP A 106 -7.10 -9.24 -16.22
N ASP A 107 -7.15 -9.66 -17.50
CA ASP A 107 -6.09 -10.45 -18.11
C ASP A 107 -4.72 -9.76 -18.05
N GLY A 108 -3.74 -10.50 -17.55
CA GLY A 108 -2.37 -10.03 -17.31
C GLY A 108 -2.13 -9.32 -15.97
N ILE A 109 -3.11 -9.34 -15.05
CA ILE A 109 -3.00 -8.76 -13.71
C ILE A 109 -2.95 -9.87 -12.66
N VAL A 110 -1.98 -9.79 -11.74
CA VAL A 110 -1.75 -10.80 -10.70
C VAL A 110 -1.46 -10.17 -9.35
N LEU A 111 -1.96 -10.78 -8.28
CA LEU A 111 -1.58 -10.49 -6.91
C LEU A 111 -0.19 -11.08 -6.61
N ILE A 112 0.67 -10.30 -5.98
CA ILE A 112 2.05 -10.68 -5.64
C ILE A 112 2.29 -10.72 -4.12
N SER A 113 1.27 -11.14 -3.35
CA SER A 113 1.34 -11.31 -1.90
C SER A 113 1.37 -12.78 -1.51
N THR A 114 2.29 -13.15 -0.61
CA THR A 114 2.33 -14.46 0.03
C THR A 114 2.48 -14.29 1.56
N PRO A 115 1.57 -14.85 2.37
CA PRO A 115 0.36 -15.60 1.99
C PRO A 115 -0.71 -14.73 1.30
N LEU A 116 -1.71 -15.39 0.70
CA LEU A 116 -2.87 -14.68 0.13
C LEU A 116 -3.64 -13.98 1.25
N PRO A 117 -3.90 -12.66 1.15
CA PRO A 117 -4.52 -11.92 2.23
C PRO A 117 -6.01 -12.27 2.38
N THR A 118 -6.53 -12.10 3.59
CA THR A 118 -7.96 -12.13 3.87
C THR A 118 -8.31 -10.89 4.66
N ILE A 119 -9.33 -10.17 4.22
CA ILE A 119 -9.74 -8.90 4.79
C ILE A 119 -11.16 -9.08 5.29
N THR A 120 -11.37 -8.82 6.56
CA THR A 120 -12.67 -8.99 7.22
C THR A 120 -13.04 -7.68 7.90
N PHE A 121 -14.20 -7.12 7.52
CA PHE A 121 -14.78 -5.94 8.14
C PHE A 121 -15.84 -6.36 9.15
N ASP A 122 -15.75 -5.84 10.37
CA ASP A 122 -16.77 -6.00 11.40
C ASP A 122 -17.95 -5.02 11.20
N TRP A 123 -18.94 -5.10 12.08
CA TRP A 123 -20.12 -4.22 12.07
C TRP A 123 -19.81 -2.73 12.29
N ARG A 124 -18.57 -2.38 12.64
CA ARG A 124 -18.09 -1.00 12.79
C ARG A 124 -17.24 -0.57 11.60
N GLY A 125 -17.10 -1.43 10.59
CA GLY A 125 -16.25 -1.22 9.43
C GLY A 125 -14.77 -1.33 9.73
N ARG A 126 -14.37 -1.93 10.85
CA ARG A 126 -12.97 -2.11 11.26
C ARG A 126 -12.48 -3.49 10.86
N THR A 127 -11.16 -3.62 10.72
CA THR A 127 -10.51 -4.91 10.43
C THR A 127 -9.89 -5.52 11.69
N GLN A 128 -9.63 -6.83 11.65
CA GLN A 128 -8.95 -7.56 12.74
C GLN A 128 -7.42 -7.43 12.71
N THR A 129 -6.87 -6.86 11.63
CA THR A 129 -5.44 -6.65 11.47
C THR A 129 -5.21 -5.15 11.37
N CYS A 130 -4.25 -4.60 12.13
CA CYS A 130 -4.11 -3.14 12.21
C CYS A 130 -3.69 -2.49 10.88
N THR A 131 -3.00 -3.25 10.02
CA THR A 131 -2.72 -2.88 8.62
C THR A 131 -2.61 -4.15 7.78
N ILE A 132 -3.28 -4.19 6.64
CA ILE A 132 -3.14 -5.23 5.62
C ILE A 132 -2.62 -4.56 4.36
N THR A 133 -1.37 -4.85 4.00
CA THR A 133 -0.71 -4.30 2.81
C THR A 133 -0.45 -5.42 1.83
N PHE A 134 -0.83 -5.22 0.56
CA PHE A 134 -0.51 -6.15 -0.52
C PHE A 134 -0.38 -5.41 -1.86
N ALA A 135 0.26 -6.06 -2.82
CA ALA A 135 0.48 -5.50 -4.15
C ALA A 135 -0.14 -6.36 -5.25
N VAL A 136 -0.56 -5.67 -6.30
CA VAL A 136 -1.01 -6.24 -7.57
C VAL A 136 -0.06 -5.76 -8.66
N GLN A 137 0.24 -6.62 -9.63
CA GLN A 137 1.22 -6.40 -10.69
C GLN A 137 0.64 -6.71 -12.07
N ASN A 138 1.10 -6.00 -13.10
CA ASN A 138 0.81 -6.32 -14.50
C ASN A 138 1.93 -7.17 -15.16
N THR A 139 1.72 -7.64 -16.39
CA THR A 139 2.73 -8.42 -17.15
C THR A 139 4.02 -7.65 -17.47
N GLN A 140 4.01 -6.32 -17.40
CA GLN A 140 5.18 -5.47 -17.64
C GLN A 140 5.99 -5.22 -16.36
N GLY A 141 5.50 -5.69 -15.21
CA GLY A 141 6.15 -5.54 -13.91
C GLY A 141 5.73 -4.30 -13.13
N ASP A 142 4.84 -3.46 -13.65
CA ASP A 142 4.29 -2.32 -12.91
C ASP A 142 3.43 -2.82 -11.75
N GLN A 143 3.63 -2.22 -10.58
CA GLN A 143 2.96 -2.62 -9.34
C GLN A 143 2.13 -1.47 -8.79
N SER A 144 1.05 -1.84 -8.10
CA SER A 144 0.29 -0.91 -7.30
C SER A 144 -0.12 -1.56 -5.99
N TRP A 145 0.03 -0.76 -4.93
CA TRP A 145 -0.13 -1.17 -3.54
C TRP A 145 -1.51 -0.79 -3.05
N ILE A 146 -2.09 -1.68 -2.26
CA ILE A 146 -3.34 -1.47 -1.55
C ILE A 146 -3.04 -1.66 -0.07
N ASP A 147 -3.41 -0.65 0.70
CA ASP A 147 -3.32 -0.64 2.15
C ASP A 147 -4.72 -0.59 2.73
N VAL A 148 -5.00 -1.50 3.67
CA VAL A 148 -6.24 -1.51 4.45
C VAL A 148 -5.89 -1.29 5.90
N SER A 149 -6.37 -0.20 6.50
CA SER A 149 -6.07 0.12 7.89
C SER A 149 -6.97 -0.65 8.87
N GLY A 150 -6.61 -0.61 10.15
CA GLY A 150 -7.39 -1.17 11.26
C GLY A 150 -8.75 -0.49 11.43
N SER A 151 -8.86 0.78 11.04
CA SER A 151 -10.13 1.51 10.99
C SER A 151 -10.96 1.16 9.75
N GLY A 152 -10.42 0.33 8.85
CA GLY A 152 -11.03 -0.12 7.61
C GLY A 152 -10.97 0.88 6.47
N ASP A 153 -10.11 1.88 6.56
CA ASP A 153 -9.81 2.75 5.42
C ASP A 153 -9.05 1.95 4.36
N VAL A 154 -9.41 2.13 3.09
CA VAL A 154 -8.84 1.41 1.95
C VAL A 154 -8.19 2.44 1.04
N THR A 155 -6.88 2.37 0.91
CA THR A 155 -6.11 3.35 0.15
C THR A 155 -5.27 2.67 -0.92
N ILE A 156 -5.14 3.33 -2.07
CA ILE A 156 -4.41 2.83 -3.24
C ILE A 156 -3.21 3.72 -3.46
N ASN A 157 -2.02 3.12 -3.49
CA ASN A 157 -0.74 3.81 -3.71
C ASN A 157 -0.53 5.02 -2.77
N SER A 158 -1.27 5.07 -1.66
CA SER A 158 -1.04 6.06 -0.63
C SER A 158 0.20 5.62 0.10
N ASP A 159 1.22 6.45 0.03
CA ASP A 159 2.29 6.41 1.00
C ASP A 159 1.67 6.84 2.33
N VAL A 160 1.11 5.90 3.09
CA VAL A 160 0.78 6.11 4.50
C VAL A 160 2.09 6.10 5.29
N ASP A 161 2.90 7.11 4.97
CA ASP A 161 4.03 7.54 5.78
C ASP A 161 3.49 7.68 7.20
N VAL A 162 4.15 6.96 8.11
CA VAL A 162 3.92 6.94 9.56
C VAL A 162 3.05 8.11 10.01
N LEU A 163 1.80 7.82 10.36
CA LEU A 163 0.98 8.81 11.05
C LEU A 163 1.77 9.27 12.28
N PRO A 164 1.99 10.58 12.48
CA PRO A 164 2.69 11.05 13.66
C PRO A 164 2.00 10.46 14.89
N PRO A 165 2.75 9.93 15.87
CA PRO A 165 2.14 9.37 17.07
C PRO A 165 1.37 10.48 17.79
N VAL A 166 0.05 10.47 17.61
CA VAL A 166 -0.88 11.34 18.33
C VAL A 166 -1.20 10.66 19.65
N SER A 167 -0.58 11.18 20.71
CA SER A 167 -0.92 10.83 22.09
C SER A 167 -2.23 11.51 22.45
N TYR A 168 -3.33 10.75 22.49
CA TYR A 168 -4.56 11.25 23.12
C TYR A 168 -4.39 11.17 24.63
N SER A 169 -4.20 12.31 25.30
CA SER A 169 -4.38 12.38 26.75
C SER A 169 -5.86 12.18 27.03
N THR A 170 -6.25 10.97 27.43
CA THR A 170 -7.54 10.66 28.08
C THR A 170 -8.72 11.51 27.60
N VAL A 171 -9.38 11.07 26.52
CA VAL A 171 -10.69 11.60 26.05
C VAL A 171 -11.85 11.33 27.03
N SER A 172 -11.54 10.94 28.26
CA SER A 172 -12.48 10.54 29.32
C SER A 172 -12.49 11.50 30.50
N SER A 173 -11.96 12.72 30.36
CA SER A 173 -12.15 13.75 31.37
C SER A 173 -13.52 14.39 31.15
N SER A 174 -14.50 14.02 31.98
CA SER A 174 -15.87 14.58 31.99
C SER A 174 -15.94 16.10 32.21
N THR A 175 -14.80 16.76 32.40
CA THR A 175 -14.65 18.21 32.52
C THR A 175 -14.91 18.95 31.22
N ASP A 176 -14.71 18.30 30.06
CA ASP A 176 -14.90 18.91 28.73
C ASP A 176 -16.28 18.60 28.14
N ILE A 177 -17.12 17.87 28.87
CA ILE A 177 -18.49 17.50 28.45
C ILE A 177 -19.47 18.30 29.31
N ALA A 178 -20.25 19.18 28.69
CA ALA A 178 -21.31 19.90 29.38
C ALA A 178 -22.26 18.91 30.07
N SER A 179 -22.51 19.07 31.37
CA SER A 179 -23.29 18.12 32.19
C SER A 179 -24.69 17.78 31.67
N GLY A 180 -25.24 18.59 30.74
CA GLY A 180 -26.53 18.32 30.08
C GLY A 180 -26.47 17.46 28.81
N THR A 181 -25.28 17.06 28.33
CA THR A 181 -25.11 16.26 27.09
C THR A 181 -24.71 14.81 27.36
N THR A 182 -24.51 14.42 28.62
CA THR A 182 -24.26 13.03 28.98
C THR A 182 -25.55 12.22 28.91
N VAL A 183 -25.67 11.36 27.89
CA VAL A 183 -26.73 10.35 27.84
C VAL A 183 -26.38 9.26 28.85
N THR A 184 -27.23 9.07 29.86
CA THR A 184 -27.07 8.02 30.88
C THR A 184 -27.33 6.64 30.27
N GLY A 185 -26.31 6.07 29.63
CA GLY A 185 -26.30 4.68 29.19
C GLY A 185 -25.50 3.82 30.17
N THR A 186 -26.10 2.75 30.67
CA THR A 186 -25.40 1.73 31.49
C THR A 186 -24.60 0.73 30.66
N GLY A 187 -24.69 0.81 29.34
CA GLY A 187 -23.92 -0.02 28.42
C GLY A 187 -22.51 0.50 28.26
N VAL A 188 -21.51 -0.27 28.72
CA VAL A 188 -20.12 -0.02 28.37
C VAL A 188 -19.98 -0.24 26.87
N HIS A 189 -19.91 0.84 26.08
CA HIS A 189 -19.58 0.70 24.67
C HIS A 189 -18.15 0.21 24.57
N ASN A 190 -17.97 -1.07 24.19
CA ASN A 190 -16.64 -1.66 24.00
C ASN A 190 -15.92 -0.89 22.90
N ASN A 191 -15.05 0.07 23.23
CA ASN A 191 -14.25 0.82 22.26
C ASN A 191 -12.87 0.21 22.04
N SER A 192 -12.68 -1.06 22.43
CA SER A 192 -11.44 -1.79 22.20
C SER A 192 -11.11 -1.79 20.71
N LEU A 193 -9.81 -1.63 20.42
CA LEU A 193 -9.24 -1.99 19.14
C LEU A 193 -9.66 -3.44 18.85
N THR A 194 -10.21 -3.66 17.67
CA THR A 194 -10.54 -4.99 17.14
C THR A 194 -9.36 -5.65 16.48
N CYS A 195 -8.30 -4.89 16.21
CA CYS A 195 -7.08 -5.47 15.72
C CYS A 195 -6.22 -6.00 16.87
N SER A 196 -5.73 -7.24 16.72
CA SER A 196 -4.67 -7.77 17.56
C SER A 196 -3.37 -7.12 17.11
N ASP A 197 -3.02 -6.00 17.72
CA ASP A 197 -1.63 -5.55 17.72
C ASP A 197 -0.79 -6.71 18.31
N PRO A 198 0.32 -7.13 17.68
CA PRO A 198 1.22 -8.13 18.27
C PRO A 198 1.74 -7.75 19.67
N THR A 199 1.51 -6.51 20.13
CA THR A 199 1.75 -6.06 21.51
C THR A 199 0.51 -5.98 22.41
N ALA A 200 -0.71 -6.06 21.86
CA ALA A 200 -1.95 -6.02 22.63
C ALA A 200 -2.46 -7.44 22.89
N GLY A 201 -2.32 -7.89 24.14
CA GLY A 201 -2.93 -9.11 24.65
C GLY A 201 -4.44 -9.16 24.35
N THR A 202 -4.91 -10.37 24.07
CA THR A 202 -6.28 -10.72 23.70
C THR A 202 -7.34 -10.08 24.60
N GLY A 203 -8.41 -9.58 23.96
CA GLY A 203 -9.34 -8.61 24.52
C GLY A 203 -10.06 -8.97 25.82
N GLY A 204 -10.40 -7.92 26.57
CA GLY A 204 -11.29 -7.95 27.72
C GLY A 204 -11.07 -6.76 28.65
N ALA A 205 -11.93 -5.74 28.53
CA ALA A 205 -12.05 -4.54 29.37
C ALA A 205 -10.87 -3.53 29.34
N PRO A 206 -11.13 -2.21 29.46
CA PRO A 206 -10.07 -1.23 29.59
C PRO A 206 -9.39 -1.42 30.94
N PRO A 207 -8.06 -1.65 31.01
CA PRO A 207 -7.37 -1.62 32.29
C PRO A 207 -7.35 -0.18 32.83
N PRO A 208 -7.21 0.00 34.15
CA PRO A 208 -6.98 1.31 34.76
C PRO A 208 -5.70 1.94 34.14
N PRO A 209 -5.46 3.25 34.31
CA PRO A 209 -4.19 3.83 33.90
C PRO A 209 -3.09 3.19 34.76
N ILE A 210 -2.43 2.18 34.20
CA ILE A 210 -1.29 1.54 34.83
C ILE A 210 -0.24 1.33 33.76
N THR A 211 0.88 2.01 33.98
CA THR A 211 2.23 1.67 33.57
C THR A 211 2.43 0.15 33.54
N GLY A 212 2.26 -0.46 32.38
CA GLY A 212 2.33 -1.90 32.17
C GLY A 212 3.57 -2.29 31.40
N THR A 213 4.59 -2.70 32.13
CA THR A 213 5.69 -3.53 31.65
C THR A 213 5.13 -4.86 31.16
N GLY A 214 4.80 -4.95 29.87
CA GLY A 214 4.66 -6.24 29.21
C GLY A 214 6.00 -6.95 29.30
N THR A 215 6.18 -7.80 30.29
CA THR A 215 7.38 -8.63 30.42
C THR A 215 7.30 -9.73 29.37
N SER A 216 7.70 -9.40 28.13
CA SER A 216 8.67 -10.26 27.50
C SER A 216 9.87 -10.28 28.44
N SER A 217 10.27 -11.48 28.88
CA SER A 217 11.44 -11.67 29.74
C SER A 217 12.74 -11.15 29.08
N CYS A 218 12.72 -10.99 27.75
CA CYS A 218 13.51 -10.01 27.00
C CYS A 218 12.86 -8.63 27.13
N GLY A 219 13.44 -7.67 27.83
CA GLY A 219 12.88 -6.32 27.93
C GLY A 219 12.63 -5.63 26.57
N ASN A 220 12.19 -4.38 26.60
CA ASN A 220 11.71 -3.67 25.42
C ASN A 220 12.84 -3.38 24.42
N ILE A 221 12.52 -3.54 23.13
CA ILE A 221 13.28 -3.02 21.99
C ILE A 221 12.47 -1.88 21.36
N THR A 222 13.11 -0.75 21.08
CA THR A 222 12.46 0.41 20.47
C THR A 222 13.33 0.97 19.37
N ALA A 223 12.75 1.17 18.19
CA ALA A 223 13.39 1.93 17.13
C ALA A 223 13.15 3.44 17.34
N GLY A 224 14.20 4.24 17.19
CA GLY A 224 14.13 5.70 17.34
C GLY A 224 13.32 6.39 16.24
N VAL A 225 13.01 5.66 15.17
CA VAL A 225 12.09 6.05 14.11
C VAL A 225 11.22 4.85 13.73
N SER A 226 9.97 5.12 13.34
CA SER A 226 9.05 4.12 12.78
C SER A 226 9.12 4.06 11.24
N GLY A 227 9.74 5.07 10.61
CA GLY A 227 9.90 5.17 9.17
C GLY A 227 11.24 5.81 8.78
N LEU A 228 11.78 5.40 7.63
CA LEU A 228 13.04 5.89 7.08
C LEU A 228 12.96 6.02 5.56
N SER A 229 13.30 7.18 5.00
CA SER A 229 13.41 7.37 3.55
C SER A 229 14.86 7.32 3.09
N ILE A 230 15.14 6.50 2.08
CA ILE A 230 16.47 6.36 1.44
C ILE A 230 16.34 6.44 -0.08
N LYS A 231 17.42 6.72 -0.80
CA LYS A 231 17.42 6.76 -2.27
C LYS A 231 17.80 5.41 -2.86
N LYS A 232 17.24 5.10 -4.04
CA LYS A 232 17.58 3.90 -4.81
C LYS A 232 19.08 3.84 -5.16
N ASN A 233 19.56 2.64 -5.50
CA ASN A 233 20.94 2.39 -5.95
C ASN A 233 22.02 2.94 -5.00
N GLY A 234 21.82 2.84 -3.68
CA GLY A 234 22.77 3.32 -2.67
C GLY A 234 22.92 4.85 -2.60
N GLY A 235 22.03 5.62 -3.24
CA GLY A 235 22.15 7.08 -3.32
C GLY A 235 22.02 7.80 -1.98
N THR A 236 21.46 7.16 -0.95
CA THR A 236 21.42 7.68 0.42
C THR A 236 21.37 6.51 1.40
N THR A 237 22.18 6.59 2.46
CA THR A 237 22.15 5.67 3.59
C THR A 237 21.29 6.28 4.68
N GLY A 238 20.28 5.56 5.15
CA GLY A 238 19.49 5.97 6.29
C GLY A 238 19.95 5.25 7.56
N THR A 239 19.92 5.94 8.69
CA THR A 239 20.38 5.39 9.97
C THR A 239 19.22 5.26 10.94
N VAL A 240 19.11 4.11 11.57
CA VAL A 240 18.08 3.80 12.56
C VAL A 240 18.78 3.51 13.88
N GLN A 241 18.42 4.26 14.92
CA GLN A 241 18.86 3.95 16.26
C GLN A 241 17.92 2.94 16.90
N ILE A 242 18.47 1.87 17.47
CA ILE A 242 17.74 0.88 18.25
C ILE A 242 18.19 0.99 19.70
N THR A 243 17.22 1.10 20.60
CA THR A 243 17.43 1.10 22.05
C THR A 243 16.84 -0.18 22.62
N VAL A 244 17.56 -0.82 23.55
CA VAL A 244 17.11 -2.03 24.24
C VAL A 244 17.22 -1.86 25.75
N THR A 245 16.27 -2.41 26.50
CA THR A 245 16.34 -2.38 27.98
C THR A 245 17.07 -3.60 28.55
N SER A 246 17.25 -4.67 27.77
CA SER A 246 17.91 -5.91 28.20
C SER A 246 19.09 -6.26 27.29
N ALA A 247 20.10 -6.92 27.86
CA ALA A 247 21.23 -7.42 27.09
C ALA A 247 20.79 -8.55 26.16
N GLY A 248 21.33 -8.60 24.95
CA GLY A 248 20.97 -9.62 23.96
C GLY A 248 21.60 -9.39 22.60
N LYS A 249 21.32 -10.29 21.66
CA LYS A 249 21.77 -10.17 20.27
C LYS A 249 20.62 -9.66 19.41
N ILE A 250 20.83 -8.52 18.76
CA ILE A 250 19.91 -8.00 17.75
C ILE A 250 20.27 -8.65 16.40
N THR A 251 19.28 -9.19 15.70
CA THR A 251 19.37 -9.64 14.31
C THR A 251 18.40 -8.86 13.46
N THR A 252 18.83 -8.43 12.27
CA THR A 252 17.98 -7.69 11.35
C THR A 252 17.47 -8.58 10.24
N THR A 253 16.18 -8.47 9.90
CA THR A 253 15.57 -9.14 8.76
C THR A 253 14.89 -8.10 7.89
N GLY A 254 15.18 -8.14 6.60
CA GLY A 254 14.60 -7.25 5.61
C GLY A 254 14.63 -7.93 4.23
N PRO A 255 13.96 -7.34 3.24
CA PRO A 255 13.92 -7.91 1.90
C PRO A 255 15.27 -7.76 1.18
N SER A 256 15.52 -8.62 0.19
CA SER A 256 16.82 -8.77 -0.49
C SER A 256 17.29 -7.54 -1.27
N ASN A 257 16.40 -6.56 -1.49
CA ASN A 257 16.71 -5.30 -2.14
C ASN A 257 17.30 -4.25 -1.19
N LEU A 258 17.40 -4.53 0.11
CA LEU A 258 18.02 -3.66 1.11
C LEU A 258 19.27 -4.32 1.69
N SER A 259 20.30 -3.50 1.93
CA SER A 259 21.47 -3.87 2.71
C SER A 259 21.44 -3.17 4.06
N ILE A 260 21.50 -3.96 5.13
CA ILE A 260 21.46 -3.51 6.52
C ILE A 260 22.80 -3.84 7.16
N SER A 261 23.49 -2.82 7.69
CA SER A 261 24.81 -2.96 8.30
C SER A 261 24.86 -2.29 9.68
N PRO A 262 25.28 -3.00 10.74
CA PRO A 262 25.59 -4.43 10.78
C PRO A 262 24.32 -5.30 10.70
N SER A 263 24.40 -6.53 10.18
CA SER A 263 23.23 -7.44 10.14
C SER A 263 22.90 -8.06 11.51
N THR A 264 23.88 -8.10 12.41
CA THR A 264 23.71 -8.52 13.80
C THR A 264 24.59 -7.70 14.73
N LYS A 265 24.13 -7.45 15.96
CA LYS A 265 24.93 -6.78 16.99
C LYS A 265 24.53 -7.21 18.40
N THR A 266 25.52 -7.48 19.24
CA THR A 266 25.32 -7.77 20.66
C THR A 266 25.27 -6.48 21.46
N MET A 267 24.33 -6.42 22.40
CA MET A 267 24.00 -5.23 23.18
C MET A 267 24.08 -5.54 24.67
N SER A 268 24.59 -4.59 25.45
CA SER A 268 24.41 -4.56 26.89
C SER A 268 23.01 -4.07 27.26
N ALA A 269 22.58 -4.32 28.50
CA ALA A 269 21.34 -3.75 29.02
C ALA A 269 21.38 -2.22 28.95
N ALA A 270 20.22 -1.61 28.67
CA ALA A 270 20.07 -0.16 28.44
C ALA A 270 20.98 0.42 27.32
N GLY A 271 21.43 -0.41 26.37
CA GLY A 271 22.30 0.01 25.29
C GLY A 271 21.56 0.64 24.10
N ASN A 272 22.25 1.52 23.37
CA ASN A 272 21.82 2.02 22.06
C ASN A 272 22.79 1.57 20.94
N THR A 273 22.27 1.35 19.74
CA THR A 273 23.13 1.13 18.56
C THR A 273 22.46 1.65 17.30
N SER A 274 23.27 2.03 16.32
CA SER A 274 22.80 2.43 15.00
C SER A 274 22.93 1.29 13.99
N PHE A 275 21.95 1.21 13.10
CA PHE A 275 21.95 0.36 11.91
C PHE A 275 21.81 1.24 10.67
N ASN A 276 22.67 1.00 9.69
CA ASN A 276 22.66 1.71 8.42
C ASN A 276 21.92 0.87 7.39
N ILE A 277 20.99 1.49 6.68
CA ILE A 277 20.15 0.84 5.66
C ILE A 277 20.38 1.54 4.32
N THR A 278 20.65 0.74 3.29
CA THR A 278 20.87 1.21 1.91
C THR A 278 20.06 0.38 0.94
N SER A 279 19.60 1.01 -0.14
CA SER A 279 18.93 0.30 -1.24
C SER A 279 19.98 -0.28 -2.18
N LEU A 280 19.86 -1.57 -2.51
CA LEU A 280 20.79 -2.27 -3.40
C LEU A 280 20.41 -2.17 -4.89
N ASN A 281 19.18 -1.78 -5.20
CA ASN A 281 18.67 -1.78 -6.56
C ASN A 281 17.74 -0.60 -6.85
N SER A 282 17.15 -0.59 -8.04
CA SER A 282 16.26 0.48 -8.52
C SER A 282 14.80 0.32 -8.06
N THR A 283 14.49 -0.73 -7.29
CA THR A 283 13.11 -1.04 -6.86
C THR A 283 12.65 0.00 -5.86
N ARG A 284 11.56 0.68 -6.19
CA ARG A 284 10.90 1.64 -5.30
C ARG A 284 9.74 0.96 -4.62
N SER A 285 9.79 0.93 -3.30
CA SER A 285 8.67 0.53 -2.45
C SER A 285 8.97 0.92 -1.01
N THR A 286 8.01 0.68 -0.15
CA THR A 286 8.18 0.68 1.29
C THR A 286 8.40 -0.75 1.75
N PHE A 287 9.53 -0.99 2.39
CA PHE A 287 9.99 -2.32 2.77
C PHE A 287 10.03 -2.42 4.30
N PRO A 288 9.40 -3.45 4.90
CA PRO A 288 9.51 -3.66 6.33
C PRO A 288 10.91 -4.15 6.68
N VAL A 289 11.54 -3.54 7.67
CA VAL A 289 12.78 -4.01 8.28
C VAL A 289 12.51 -4.30 9.74
N THR A 290 12.73 -5.55 10.14
CA THR A 290 12.48 -6.03 11.49
C THR A 290 13.79 -6.24 12.23
N PHE A 291 13.88 -5.69 13.43
CA PHE A 291 14.96 -5.87 14.38
C PHE A 291 14.47 -6.80 15.48
N THR A 292 15.09 -7.97 15.60
CA THR A 292 14.73 -8.97 16.62
C THR A 292 15.84 -9.06 17.65
N LEU A 293 15.52 -8.76 18.91
CA LEU A 293 16.38 -8.98 20.06
C LEU A 293 16.16 -10.40 20.58
N ALA A 294 17.18 -11.23 20.52
CA ALA A 294 17.24 -12.52 21.21
C ALA A 294 17.95 -12.36 22.56
N CYS A 295 17.30 -12.78 23.64
CA CYS A 295 17.89 -12.83 24.99
C CYS A 295 17.71 -14.24 25.57
N THR A 296 18.30 -14.46 26.75
CA THR A 296 18.32 -15.76 27.43
C THR A 296 16.95 -16.34 27.75
N SER A 297 15.90 -15.53 27.76
CA SER A 297 14.57 -15.90 28.24
C SER A 297 13.45 -15.69 27.21
N GLY A 298 13.75 -15.23 25.99
CA GLY A 298 12.73 -14.98 24.95
C GLY A 298 13.23 -14.20 23.73
N SER A 299 12.31 -13.54 23.04
CA SER A 299 12.65 -12.60 21.95
C SER A 299 11.66 -11.43 21.93
N ALA A 300 12.15 -10.25 21.53
CA ALA A 300 11.36 -9.04 21.32
C ALA A 300 11.69 -8.45 19.93
N SER A 301 10.72 -7.83 19.25
CA SER A 301 10.94 -7.30 17.91
C SER A 301 10.42 -5.87 17.73
N ALA A 302 11.14 -5.06 16.96
CA ALA A 302 10.70 -3.75 16.48
C ALA A 302 10.78 -3.74 14.95
N THR A 303 9.72 -3.28 14.27
CA THR A 303 9.68 -3.17 12.81
C THR A 303 9.55 -1.72 12.40
N ILE A 304 10.27 -1.34 11.35
CA ILE A 304 10.20 -0.02 10.74
C ILE A 304 9.87 -0.14 9.26
N SER A 305 9.32 0.93 8.69
CA SER A 305 9.08 1.06 7.25
C SER A 305 10.23 1.80 6.57
N VAL A 306 10.92 1.17 5.62
CA VAL A 306 11.99 1.80 4.83
C VAL A 306 11.50 2.10 3.43
N LYS A 307 11.31 3.38 3.13
CA LYS A 307 10.87 3.88 1.84
C LYS A 307 12.04 4.13 0.91
N VAL A 308 12.04 3.47 -0.26
CA VAL A 308 13.04 3.70 -1.32
C VAL A 308 12.52 4.71 -2.33
N THR A 309 13.11 5.90 -2.28
CA THR A 309 12.81 7.07 -3.10
C THR A 309 13.86 7.28 -4.18
N ASN A 310 13.75 8.38 -4.92
CA ASN A 310 14.62 8.72 -6.05
C ASN A 310 16.00 9.21 -5.66
#